data_AF-D8LX09-F1
#
_entry.id   AF-D8LX09-F1
#
_cell.length_a   1.000
_cell.length_b   1.000
_cell.length_c   1.000
_cell.angle_alpha   90.00
_cell.angle_beta   90.00
_cell.angle_gamma   90.00
#
_symmetry.space_group_name_H-M   'P 1'
#
loop_
_entity.id
_entity.type
_entity.pdbx_description
1 polymer ?
#
loop_
_entity_poly.entity_id
_entity_poly.type
_entity_poly.pdbx_seq_one_letter_code
_entity_poly.pdbx_strand_id
1 'polypeptide(L)'
;MDYCILLTSNLDSRYLNNVNMLKTYFENRGIPYDEIDGAESKNRKLRDILMKVAVDNGGKAEYPSLFIMRSNRNIQFVGNWHRIQMILDNDCISPEDLKKMPEVYTFGRYFRDIL
;
A
#
# COMPACT_ATOMS: atom_id res chain seq x y z
N MET A 1 0.19 -1.11 17.00
CA MET A 1 -0.93 -0.86 16.07
C MET A 1 -0.39 -1.02 14.67
N ASP A 2 -1.10 -1.75 13.82
CA ASP A 2 -0.70 -1.89 12.42
C ASP A 2 -1.12 -0.62 11.65
N TYR A 3 -0.30 -0.18 10.70
CA TYR A 3 -0.61 1.01 9.90
C TYR A 3 -0.01 0.90 8.48
N CYS A 4 -0.59 1.65 7.55
CA CYS A 4 -0.09 1.72 6.17
C CYS A 4 1.16 2.60 6.07
N ILE A 5 2.12 2.20 5.25
CA ILE A 5 3.18 3.09 4.77
C ILE A 5 2.97 3.26 3.28
N LEU A 6 2.71 4.50 2.86
CA LEU A 6 2.63 4.89 1.46
C LEU A 6 3.94 5.55 1.05
N LEU A 7 4.75 4.82 0.29
CA LEU A 7 6.01 5.32 -0.26
C LEU A 7 5.73 6.06 -1.57
N THR A 8 6.01 7.36 -1.59
CA THR A 8 5.79 8.27 -2.73
C THR A 8 7.10 8.92 -3.16
N SER A 9 7.03 9.70 -4.24
CA SER A 9 8.15 10.54 -4.69
C SER A 9 7.59 11.82 -5.29
N ASN A 10 7.81 12.96 -4.63
CA ASN A 10 7.34 14.26 -5.12
C ASN A 10 8.04 14.74 -6.41
N LEU A 11 9.20 14.15 -6.74
CA LEU A 11 9.94 14.43 -7.98
C LEU A 11 9.32 13.77 -9.21
N ASP A 12 8.36 12.86 -9.04
CA ASP A 12 7.73 12.13 -10.13
C ASP A 12 6.23 12.44 -10.23
N SER A 13 5.91 13.48 -10.99
CA SER A 13 4.52 13.93 -11.18
C SER A 13 3.64 12.90 -11.88
N ARG A 14 4.21 11.90 -12.57
CA ARG A 14 3.46 10.87 -13.31
C ARG A 14 2.57 10.03 -12.40
N TYR A 15 2.91 9.95 -11.12
CA TYR A 15 2.20 9.13 -10.13
C TYR A 15 1.37 9.94 -9.14
N LEU A 16 1.34 11.27 -9.26
CA LEU A 16 0.67 12.13 -8.29
C LEU A 16 -0.84 11.86 -8.22
N ASN A 17 -1.48 11.64 -9.37
CA ASN A 17 -2.89 11.28 -9.42
C ASN A 17 -3.18 9.96 -8.68
N ASN A 18 -2.35 8.94 -8.91
CA ASN A 18 -2.47 7.61 -8.30
C ASN A 18 -2.29 7.69 -6.78
N VAL A 19 -1.31 8.47 -6.32
CA VAL A 19 -1.09 8.76 -4.90
C VAL A 19 -2.31 9.43 -4.28
N ASN A 20 -2.86 10.46 -4.93
CA ASN A 20 -4.04 11.18 -4.42
C ASN A 20 -5.27 10.29 -4.36
N MET A 21 -5.50 9.42 -5.37
CA MET A 21 -6.58 8.44 -5.32
C MET A 21 -6.47 7.52 -4.11
N LEU A 22 -5.25 7.06 -3.80
CA LEU A 22 -5.02 6.17 -2.67
C LEU A 22 -5.21 6.87 -1.32
N LYS A 23 -4.73 8.12 -1.20
CA LYS A 23 -4.94 8.95 0.00
C LYS A 23 -6.42 9.16 0.28
N THR A 24 -7.17 9.61 -0.73
CA THR A 24 -8.63 9.78 -0.62
C THR A 24 -9.32 8.48 -0.21
N TYR A 25 -8.88 7.34 -0.74
CA TYR A 25 -9.41 6.03 -0.33
C TYR A 25 -9.14 5.73 1.15
N PHE A 26 -7.91 5.93 1.63
CA PHE A 26 -7.56 5.72 3.04
C PHE A 26 -8.33 6.65 3.99
N GLU A 27 -8.41 7.93 3.65
CA GLU A 27 -9.14 8.94 4.43
C GLU A 27 -10.63 8.59 4.53
N ASN A 28 -11.28 8.28 3.40
CA ASN A 28 -12.70 7.91 3.38
C ASN A 28 -13.03 6.65 4.18
N ARG A 29 -12.06 5.74 4.34
CA ARG A 29 -12.21 4.48 5.08
C ARG A 29 -11.69 4.56 6.52
N GLY A 30 -11.11 5.70 6.93
CA GLY A 30 -10.47 5.85 8.24
C GLY A 30 -9.26 4.94 8.43
N ILE A 31 -8.56 4.56 7.36
CA ILE A 31 -7.37 3.71 7.43
C ILE A 31 -6.16 4.59 7.77
N PRO A 32 -5.47 4.36 8.90
CA PRO A 32 -4.29 5.14 9.26
C PRO A 32 -3.11 4.82 8.32
N TYR A 33 -2.45 5.85 7.81
CA TYR A 33 -1.28 5.71 6.98
C TYR A 33 -0.25 6.81 7.24
N ASP A 34 1.02 6.46 7.07
CA ASP A 34 2.14 7.38 6.99
C ASP A 34 2.59 7.51 5.53
N GLU A 35 2.64 8.75 5.03
CA GLU A 35 3.26 9.03 3.75
C GLU A 35 4.76 9.29 3.93
N ILE A 36 5.57 8.55 3.18
CA ILE A 36 7.02 8.71 3.14
C ILE A 36 7.42 9.14 1.74
N ASP A 37 7.96 10.35 1.63
CA ASP A 37 8.53 10.83 0.38
C ASP A 37 9.95 10.30 0.20
N GLY A 38 10.13 9.36 -0.72
CA GLY A 38 11.41 8.74 -1.07
C GLY A 38 12.39 9.67 -1.78
N ALA A 39 11.94 10.84 -2.26
CA ALA A 39 12.82 11.85 -2.82
C ALA A 39 13.61 12.61 -1.75
N GLU A 40 13.08 12.70 -0.52
CA GLU A 40 13.75 13.40 0.57
C GLU A 40 14.99 12.63 1.06
N SER A 41 16.12 13.33 1.16
CA SER A 41 17.41 12.72 1.55
C SER A 41 17.37 12.06 2.94
N LYS A 42 16.63 12.63 3.89
CA LYS A 42 16.41 12.07 5.24
C LYS A 42 15.73 10.69 5.21
N ASN A 43 14.92 10.41 4.18
CA ASN A 43 14.18 9.15 4.03
C ASN A 43 14.96 8.10 3.22
N ARG A 44 16.14 8.44 2.69
CA ARG A 44 16.93 7.56 1.80
C ARG A 44 17.10 6.14 2.35
N LYS A 45 17.50 6.00 3.62
CA LYS A 45 17.69 4.69 4.24
C LYS A 45 16.38 3.89 4.31
N LEU A 46 15.29 4.54 4.73
CA LEU A 46 13.98 3.90 4.82
C LEU A 46 13.45 3.52 3.44
N ARG A 47 13.56 4.41 2.45
CA ARG A 47 13.23 4.13 1.05
C ARG A 47 13.98 2.92 0.54
N ASP A 48 15.30 2.86 0.73
CA ASP A 48 16.12 1.75 0.22
C ASP A 48 15.69 0.40 0.84
N ILE A 49 15.34 0.40 2.14
CA ILE A 49 14.75 -0.77 2.82
C ILE A 49 13.41 -1.15 2.20
N LEU A 50 12.48 -0.20 2.06
CA LEU A 50 11.14 -0.46 1.54
C LEU A 50 11.17 -0.93 0.08
N MET A 51 12.01 -0.32 -0.76
CA MET A 51 12.20 -0.74 -2.15
C MET A 51 12.77 -2.15 -2.24
N LYS A 52 13.71 -2.50 -1.36
CA LYS A 52 14.21 -3.87 -1.28
C LYS A 52 13.09 -4.84 -0.89
N VAL A 53 12.31 -4.52 0.14
CA VAL A 53 11.15 -5.32 0.55
C VAL A 53 10.15 -5.51 -0.59
N ALA A 54 9.88 -4.46 -1.39
CA ALA A 54 9.00 -4.57 -2.55
C ALA A 54 9.53 -5.56 -3.59
N VAL A 55 10.82 -5.45 -3.96
CA VAL A 55 11.46 -6.34 -4.94
C VAL A 55 11.53 -7.78 -4.43
N ASP A 56 11.91 -7.99 -3.17
CA ASP A 56 12.00 -9.32 -2.55
C ASP A 56 10.63 -10.02 -2.46
N ASN A 57 9.52 -9.25 -2.54
CA ASN A 57 8.14 -9.76 -2.50
C ASN A 57 7.42 -9.68 -3.86
N GLY A 58 8.18 -9.67 -4.97
CA GLY A 58 7.64 -9.77 -6.34
C GLY A 58 7.09 -8.46 -6.91
N GLY A 59 7.37 -7.33 -6.27
CA GLY A 59 7.10 -6.00 -6.79
C GLY A 59 8.28 -5.43 -7.59
N LYS A 60 8.21 -4.12 -7.82
CA LYS A 60 9.26 -3.32 -8.46
C LYS A 60 9.68 -2.18 -7.55
N ALA A 61 10.90 -1.70 -7.73
CA ALA A 61 11.39 -0.48 -7.09
C ALA A 61 10.79 0.76 -7.78
N GLU A 62 9.49 0.97 -7.61
CA GLU A 62 8.72 2.05 -8.25
C GLU A 62 7.73 2.70 -7.28
N TYR A 63 7.21 3.86 -7.66
CA TYR A 63 6.22 4.62 -6.90
C TYR A 63 4.85 4.60 -7.60
N PRO A 64 3.74 4.71 -6.85
CA PRO A 64 3.66 4.48 -5.41
C PRO A 64 3.90 3.01 -5.07
N SER A 65 4.45 2.79 -3.87
CA SER A 65 4.51 1.46 -3.25
C SER A 65 3.79 1.50 -1.91
N LEU A 66 2.99 0.47 -1.63
CA LEU A 66 2.23 0.37 -0.40
C LEU A 66 2.72 -0.79 0.45
N PHE A 67 2.86 -0.52 1.75
CA PHE A 67 3.28 -1.47 2.75
C PHE A 67 2.35 -1.41 3.96
N ILE A 68 2.35 -2.46 4.76
CA ILE A 68 1.74 -2.48 6.08
C ILE A 68 2.85 -2.74 7.09
N MET A 69 3.02 -1.79 8.01
CA MET A 69 3.83 -2.00 9.19
C MET A 69 2.99 -2.75 10.22
N ARG A 70 3.38 -3.99 10.51
CA ARG A 70 2.72 -4.84 11.50
C ARG A 70 3.27 -4.54 12.90
N SER A 71 2.45 -4.75 13.91
CA SER A 71 2.80 -4.56 15.33
C SER A 71 4.01 -5.37 15.78
N ASN A 72 4.29 -6.50 15.15
CA ASN A 72 5.49 -7.33 15.35
C ASN A 72 6.74 -6.79 14.62
N ARG A 73 6.71 -5.55 14.11
CA ARG A 73 7.77 -4.89 13.32
C ARG A 73 8.05 -5.54 11.97
N ASN A 74 7.17 -6.41 11.48
CA ASN A 74 7.28 -6.92 10.13
C ASN A 74 6.71 -5.91 9.12
N ILE A 75 7.41 -5.74 7.99
CA ILE A 75 6.95 -4.92 6.87
C ILE A 75 6.37 -5.86 5.83
N GLN A 76 5.06 -5.80 5.63
CA GLN A 76 4.39 -6.54 4.58
C GLN A 76 4.24 -5.67 3.34
N PHE A 77 4.79 -6.12 2.21
CA PHE A 77 4.54 -5.49 0.92
C PHE A 77 3.11 -5.80 0.44
N VAL A 78 2.35 -4.76 0.13
CA VAL A 78 0.99 -4.90 -0.42
C VAL A 78 1.06 -4.88 -1.95
N GLY A 79 1.77 -3.92 -2.53
CA GLY A 79 1.90 -3.82 -3.98
C GLY A 79 2.41 -2.47 -4.47
N ASN A 80 2.83 -2.44 -5.73
CA ASN A 80 2.92 -1.20 -6.52
C ASN A 80 1.56 -0.85 -7.12
N TRP A 81 1.46 0.27 -7.84
CA TRP A 81 0.19 0.80 -8.36
C TRP A 81 -0.68 -0.22 -9.09
N HIS A 82 -0.12 -1.03 -9.99
CA HIS A 82 -0.93 -2.01 -10.75
C HIS A 82 -1.67 -2.98 -9.81
N ARG A 83 -0.98 -3.51 -8.79
CA ARG A 83 -1.58 -4.40 -7.79
C ARG A 83 -2.52 -3.66 -6.85
N ILE A 84 -2.17 -2.44 -6.45
CA ILE A 84 -3.02 -1.57 -5.63
C ILE A 84 -4.35 -1.31 -6.34
N GLN A 85 -4.31 -0.96 -7.64
CA GLN A 85 -5.50 -0.69 -8.43
C GLN A 85 -6.42 -1.91 -8.48
N MET A 86 -5.87 -3.10 -8.72
CA MET A 86 -6.67 -4.34 -8.65
C MET A 86 -7.32 -4.53 -7.27
N ILE A 87 -6.61 -4.24 -6.19
CA ILE A 87 -7.16 -4.35 -4.82
C ILE A 87 -8.32 -3.35 -4.63
N LEU A 88 -8.18 -2.12 -5.13
CA LEU A 88 -9.23 -1.10 -5.08
C LEU A 88 -10.45 -1.49 -5.91
N ASP A 89 -10.25 -1.97 -7.14
CA ASP A 89 -11.33 -2.41 -8.04
C ASP A 89 -12.14 -3.57 -7.43
N ASN A 90 -11.46 -4.46 -6.68
CA ASN A 90 -12.08 -5.58 -5.99
C ASN A 90 -12.79 -5.21 -4.68
N ASP A 91 -12.62 -3.98 -4.18
CA ASP A 91 -13.21 -3.55 -2.91
C ASP A 91 -14.73 -3.26 -3.02
N CYS A 92 -15.25 -3.24 -4.25
CA CYS A 92 -16.68 -3.19 -4.57
C CYS A 92 -17.36 -4.56 -4.53
N ILE A 93 -16.60 -5.66 -4.40
CA ILE A 93 -17.14 -7.02 -4.38
C ILE A 93 -17.79 -7.28 -3.02
N SER A 94 -18.98 -7.87 -3.02
CA SER A 94 -19.71 -8.21 -1.80
C SER A 94 -18.89 -9.15 -0.90
N PRO A 95 -19.00 -9.04 0.43
CA PRO A 95 -18.31 -9.97 1.34
C PRO A 95 -18.66 -11.45 1.11
N GLU A 96 -19.88 -11.74 0.63
CA GLU A 96 -20.35 -13.09 0.33
C GLU A 96 -19.68 -13.68 -0.91
N ASP A 97 -19.46 -12.87 -1.95
CA ASP A 97 -18.78 -13.30 -3.16
C ASP A 97 -17.27 -13.36 -2.96
N LEU A 98 -16.71 -12.45 -2.16
CA LEU A 98 -15.31 -12.56 -1.73
C LEU A 98 -15.03 -13.87 -1.00
N LYS A 99 -15.97 -14.44 -0.22
CA LYS A 99 -15.75 -15.76 0.42
C LYS A 99 -15.57 -16.90 -0.58
N LYS A 100 -16.13 -16.76 -1.79
CA LYS A 100 -16.05 -17.76 -2.86
C LYS A 100 -14.78 -17.62 -3.70
N MET A 101 -14.04 -16.51 -3.54
CA MET A 101 -12.84 -16.17 -4.32
C MET A 101 -11.65 -15.90 -3.38
N PRO A 102 -11.07 -16.92 -2.72
CA PRO A 102 -9.98 -16.75 -1.75
C PRO A 102 -8.70 -16.15 -2.37
N GLU A 103 -8.52 -16.23 -3.67
CA GLU A 103 -7.40 -15.65 -4.42
C GLU A 103 -7.48 -14.13 -4.58
N VAL A 104 -8.66 -13.52 -4.40
CA VAL A 104 -8.85 -12.08 -4.57
C VAL A 104 -8.35 -11.33 -3.34
N TYR A 105 -7.36 -10.47 -3.52
CA TYR A 105 -6.84 -9.61 -2.47
C TYR A 105 -7.66 -8.31 -2.41
N THR A 106 -8.19 -7.98 -1.23
CA THR A 106 -8.85 -6.69 -0.93
C THR A 106 -8.21 -6.05 0.30
N PHE A 107 -8.38 -4.74 0.47
CA PHE A 107 -7.90 -4.05 1.66
C PHE A 107 -8.51 -4.64 2.92
N GLY A 108 -9.81 -4.93 2.94
CA GLY A 108 -10.47 -5.58 4.08
C GLY A 108 -9.88 -6.95 4.46
N ARG A 109 -9.15 -7.65 3.58
CA ARG A 109 -8.42 -8.88 3.92
C ARG A 109 -7.04 -8.62 4.50
N TYR A 110 -6.32 -7.62 3.97
CA TYR A 110 -5.05 -7.18 4.56
C TYR A 110 -5.23 -6.55 5.96
N PHE A 111 -6.38 -5.90 6.17
CA PHE A 111 -6.77 -5.17 7.38
C PHE A 111 -7.71 -5.96 8.30
N ARG A 112 -8.01 -7.23 8.02
CA ARG A 112 -8.92 -8.03 8.85
C ARG A 112 -8.40 -8.28 10.28
N ASP A 113 -7.15 -7.90 10.55
CA ASP A 113 -6.53 -7.87 11.88
C ASP A 113 -6.51 -6.46 12.52
N ILE A 114 -7.20 -5.46 11.92
CA ILE A 114 -7.09 -4.03 12.29
C ILE A 114 -8.44 -3.41 12.71
N LEU A 115 -9.57 -4.07 12.44
CA LEU A 115 -10.92 -3.63 12.83
C LEU A 115 -11.60 -4.62 13.77
#